data_AF-A0A2D5XFC1-F1
#
_entry.id   AF-A0A2D5XFC1-F1
#
_cell.length_a   1.000
_cell.length_b   1.000
_cell.length_c   1.000
_cell.angle_alpha   90.00
_cell.angle_beta   90.00
_cell.angle_gamma   90.00
#
_symmetry.space_group_name_H-M   'P 1'
#
loop_
_entity.id
_entity.type
_entity.pdbx_description
1 polymer ?
#
loop_
_entity_poly.entity_id
_entity_poly.type
_entity_poly.pdbx_seq_one_letter_code
_entity_poly.pdbx_strand_id
1 'polypeptide(L)'
;MGDGKLSEKVKKNLLDINYSKYLQYFNTTIIISFTYIIGVSIAFITKQVNYRDPKQLFLVALISIGFLGIMVILLLKFKEHIDNIPKQIKKLNL
;
A
#
# COMPACT_ATOMS: atom_id res chain seq x y z
N MET A 1 10.97 38.68 -14.63
CA MET A 1 11.75 37.44 -14.39
C MET A 1 11.41 36.73 -13.06
N GLY A 2 10.25 37.00 -12.42
CA GLY A 2 9.89 36.44 -11.10
C GLY A 2 8.92 35.24 -11.11
N ASP A 3 8.02 35.14 -12.08
CA ASP A 3 6.89 34.19 -12.03
C ASP A 3 7.28 32.72 -12.27
N GLY A 4 8.28 32.45 -13.12
CA GLY A 4 8.68 31.08 -13.45
C GLY A 4 9.22 30.29 -12.25
N LYS A 5 10.04 30.94 -11.41
CA LYS A 5 10.66 30.31 -10.23
C LYS A 5 9.67 30.01 -9.11
N LEU A 6 8.63 30.85 -8.96
CA LEU A 6 7.57 30.60 -7.98
C LEU A 6 6.71 29.41 -8.40
N SER A 7 6.37 29.33 -9.69
CA SER A 7 5.63 28.20 -10.27
C SER A 7 6.38 26.86 -10.11
N GLU A 8 7.70 26.83 -10.35
CA GLU A 8 8.52 25.62 -10.17
C GLU A 8 8.60 25.15 -8.72
N LYS A 9 8.76 26.06 -7.76
CA LYS A 9 8.74 25.72 -6.33
C LYS A 9 7.40 25.12 -5.90
N VAL A 10 6.29 25.67 -6.38
CA VAL A 10 4.94 25.15 -6.10
C VAL A 10 4.77 23.75 -6.69
N LYS A 11 5.21 23.52 -7.93
CA LYS A 11 5.17 22.19 -8.57
C LYS A 11 6.00 21.16 -7.81
N LYS A 12 7.21 21.53 -7.38
CA LYS A 12 8.07 20.66 -6.59
C LYS A 12 7.43 20.31 -5.24
N ASN A 13 6.89 21.30 -4.52
CA ASN A 13 6.19 21.06 -3.26
C ASN A 13 4.98 20.12 -3.45
N LEU A 14 4.21 20.29 -4.52
CA LEU A 14 3.09 19.38 -4.83
C LEU A 14 3.56 17.95 -5.09
N LEU A 15 4.69 17.77 -5.79
CA LEU A 15 5.30 16.47 -6.02
C LEU A 15 5.80 15.83 -4.72
N ASP A 16 6.46 16.60 -3.85
CA ASP A 16 6.94 16.11 -2.55
C ASP A 16 5.76 15.71 -1.64
N ILE A 17 4.67 16.48 -1.63
CA ILE A 17 3.43 16.15 -0.91
C ILE A 17 2.83 14.86 -1.46
N ASN A 18 2.73 14.72 -2.78
CA ASN A 18 2.21 13.50 -3.40
C ASN A 18 3.09 12.29 -3.10
N TYR A 19 4.41 12.44 -3.12
CA TYR A 19 5.35 11.37 -2.77
C TYR A 19 5.11 10.89 -1.34
N SER A 20 5.05 11.83 -0.38
CA SER A 20 4.80 11.52 1.03
C SER A 20 3.46 10.82 1.22
N LYS A 21 2.41 11.26 0.51
CA LYS A 21 1.08 10.64 0.53
C LYS A 21 1.11 9.19 0.05
N TYR A 22 1.73 8.91 -1.09
CA TYR A 22 1.81 7.52 -1.60
C TYR A 22 2.72 6.64 -0.76
N LEU A 23 3.80 7.19 -0.20
CA LEU A 23 4.66 6.48 0.76
C LEU A 23 3.88 6.09 2.02
N GLN A 24 3.03 6.99 2.52
CA GLN A 24 2.15 6.70 3.64
C GLN A 24 1.15 5.59 3.28
N TYR A 25 0.50 5.66 2.12
CA TYR A 25 -0.41 4.59 1.67
C TYR A 25 0.28 3.24 1.51
N PHE A 26 1.50 3.22 0.98
CA PHE A 26 2.31 2.01 0.89
C PHE A 26 2.59 1.42 2.27
N ASN A 27 3.08 2.23 3.21
CA ASN A 27 3.37 1.79 4.58
C ASN A 27 2.11 1.31 5.30
N THR A 28 1.00 2.03 5.20
CA THR A 28 -0.27 1.62 5.80
C THR A 28 -0.77 0.30 5.22
N THR A 29 -0.61 0.07 3.91
CA THR A 29 -0.99 -1.20 3.27
C THR A 29 -0.16 -2.37 3.79
N ILE A 30 1.15 -2.16 4.01
CA ILE A 30 2.02 -3.16 4.64
C ILE A 30 1.53 -3.48 6.06
N ILE A 31 1.27 -2.45 6.87
CA ILE A 31 0.80 -2.61 8.26
C ILE A 31 -0.50 -3.42 8.29
N ILE A 32 -1.50 -3.04 7.48
CA ILE A 32 -2.79 -3.74 7.39
C ILE A 32 -2.59 -5.21 7.00
N SER A 33 -1.71 -5.49 6.05
CA SER A 33 -1.41 -6.85 5.60
C SER A 33 -0.81 -7.68 6.74
N PHE A 34 0.14 -7.12 7.50
CA PHE A 34 0.71 -7.79 8.68
C PHE A 34 -0.32 -8.02 9.78
N THR A 35 -1.14 -7.00 10.09
CA THR A 35 -2.21 -7.13 11.10
C THR A 35 -3.19 -8.24 10.74
N TYR A 36 -3.55 -8.36 9.46
CA TYR A 36 -4.39 -9.45 8.97
C TYR A 36 -3.74 -10.82 9.19
N ILE A 37 -2.48 -10.99 8.78
CA ILE A 37 -1.75 -12.26 8.94
C ILE A 37 -1.66 -12.66 10.41
N ILE A 38 -1.35 -11.71 11.30
CA ILE A 38 -1.29 -11.95 12.74
C ILE A 38 -2.68 -12.34 13.28
N GLY A 39 -3.73 -11.62 12.90
CA GLY A 39 -5.10 -11.92 13.33
C GLY A 39 -5.56 -13.32 12.91
N VAL A 40 -5.31 -13.71 11.66
CA VAL A 40 -5.59 -15.06 11.17
C VAL A 40 -4.79 -16.09 11.94
N SER A 41 -3.49 -15.85 12.17
CA SER A 41 -2.62 -16.76 12.94
C SER A 41 -3.13 -16.98 14.36
N ILE A 42 -3.55 -15.90 15.05
CA ILE A 42 -4.15 -15.99 16.39
C ILE A 42 -5.46 -16.78 16.35
N ALA A 43 -6.32 -16.57 15.35
CA ALA A 43 -7.58 -17.30 15.21
C ALA A 43 -7.36 -18.82 15.05
N PHE A 44 -6.28 -19.22 14.38
CA PHE A 44 -5.88 -20.63 14.29
C PHE A 44 -5.33 -21.17 15.62
N ILE A 45 -4.43 -20.42 16.28
CA ILE A 45 -3.82 -20.84 17.56
C ILE A 45 -4.88 -20.98 18.67
N THR A 46 -5.81 -20.02 18.73
CA THR A 46 -6.89 -19.99 19.73
C THR A 46 -8.03 -20.95 19.41
N LYS A 47 -7.93 -21.73 18.33
CA LYS A 47 -8.96 -22.68 17.86
C LYS A 47 -10.33 -22.03 17.62
N GLN A 48 -10.37 -20.72 17.36
CA GLN A 48 -11.59 -20.03 16.91
C GLN A 48 -12.00 -20.52 15.51
N VAL A 49 -11.03 -20.95 14.71
CA VAL A 49 -11.26 -21.66 13.45
C VAL A 49 -11.17 -23.16 13.72
N ASN A 50 -12.27 -23.88 13.46
CA ASN A 50 -12.29 -25.33 13.58
C ASN A 50 -11.61 -25.96 12.35
N TYR A 51 -10.37 -26.41 12.52
CA TYR A 51 -9.60 -27.10 11.49
C TYR A 51 -10.17 -28.46 11.07
N ARG A 52 -11.15 -29.00 11.79
CA ARG A 52 -11.87 -30.22 11.37
C ARG A 52 -13.05 -29.92 10.45
N ASP A 53 -13.49 -28.66 10.36
CA ASP A 53 -14.56 -28.27 9.45
C ASP A 53 -13.96 -27.75 8.13
N PRO A 54 -14.00 -28.56 7.05
CA PRO A 54 -13.44 -28.15 5.76
C PRO A 54 -14.18 -26.95 5.16
N LYS A 55 -15.45 -26.71 5.50
CA LYS A 55 -16.19 -25.54 5.00
C LYS A 55 -15.65 -24.25 5.60
N GLN A 56 -15.38 -24.25 6.92
CA GLN A 56 -14.82 -23.09 7.60
C GLN A 56 -13.39 -22.79 7.10
N LEU A 57 -12.57 -23.83 6.92
CA LEU A 57 -11.23 -23.68 6.34
C LEU A 57 -11.26 -23.13 4.93
N PHE A 58 -12.14 -23.65 4.07
CA PHE A 58 -12.28 -23.17 2.69
C PHE A 58 -12.68 -21.69 2.65
N LEU A 59 -13.61 -21.28 3.52
CA LEU A 59 -14.07 -19.90 3.59
C LEU A 59 -12.96 -18.95 4.07
N VAL A 60 -12.20 -19.34 5.09
CA VAL A 60 -11.02 -18.57 5.55
C VAL A 60 -9.98 -18.47 4.45
N ALA A 61 -9.70 -19.57 3.74
CA ALA A 61 -8.75 -19.57 2.63
C ALA A 61 -9.20 -18.65 1.48
N LEU A 62 -10.46 -18.72 1.08
CA LEU A 62 -11.03 -17.90 0.01
C LEU A 62 -10.94 -16.40 0.35
N ILE A 63 -11.34 -16.01 1.57
CA ILE A 63 -11.23 -14.63 2.05
C ILE A 63 -9.77 -14.20 2.12
N SER A 64 -8.88 -15.07 2.61
CA SER A 64 -7.45 -14.77 2.74
C SER A 64 -6.81 -14.50 1.38
N ILE A 65 -7.09 -15.34 0.38
CA ILE A 65 -6.58 -15.16 -0.99
C ILE A 65 -7.12 -13.86 -1.59
N GLY A 66 -8.42 -13.58 -1.45
CA GLY A 66 -9.02 -12.35 -1.96
C GLY A 66 -8.43 -11.10 -1.32
N PHE A 67 -8.34 -11.09 0.01
CA PHE A 67 -7.80 -9.97 0.77
C PHE A 67 -6.32 -9.73 0.46
N LEU A 68 -5.48 -10.77 0.52
CA LEU A 68 -4.05 -10.65 0.22
C LEU A 68 -3.82 -10.27 -1.25
N GLY A 69 -4.62 -10.81 -2.17
CA GLY A 69 -4.56 -10.44 -3.58
C GLY A 69 -4.79 -8.94 -3.81
N ILE A 70 -5.83 -8.38 -3.19
CA ILE A 70 -6.11 -6.93 -3.26
C ILE A 70 -4.95 -6.13 -2.65
N MET A 71 -4.42 -6.56 -1.50
CA MET A 71 -3.30 -5.87 -0.85
C MET A 71 -2.03 -5.86 -1.72
N VAL A 72 -1.72 -6.97 -2.39
CA VAL A 72 -0.58 -7.04 -3.32
C VAL A 72 -0.76 -6.09 -4.50
N ILE A 73 -1.96 -6.04 -5.09
CA ILE A 73 -2.26 -5.11 -6.20
C ILE A 73 -2.08 -3.66 -5.75
N LEU A 74 -2.59 -3.30 -4.56
CA LEU A 74 -2.43 -1.96 -4.00
C LEU A 74 -0.95 -1.62 -3.74
N LEU A 75 -0.18 -2.54 -3.16
CA LEU A 75 1.25 -2.36 -2.92
C LEU A 75 2.02 -2.07 -4.21
N LEU A 76 1.75 -2.84 -5.27
CA LEU A 76 2.38 -2.63 -6.57
C LEU A 76 2.02 -1.26 -7.15
N LYS A 77 0.73 -0.90 -7.12
CA LYS A 77 0.25 0.39 -7.64
C LYS A 77 0.85 1.59 -6.90
N PHE A 78 0.97 1.50 -5.58
CA PHE A 78 1.59 2.56 -4.78
C PHE A 78 3.11 2.61 -4.99
N LYS A 79 3.78 1.47 -5.09
CA LYS A 79 5.20 1.41 -5.42
C LYS A 79 5.50 2.08 -6.76
N GLU A 80 4.70 1.79 -7.79
CA GLU A 80 4.84 2.43 -9.11
C GLU A 80 4.68 3.95 -9.03
N HIS A 81 3.72 4.46 -8.25
CA HIS A 81 3.55 5.90 -8.06
C HIS A 81 4.73 6.54 -7.33
N ILE A 82 5.23 5.90 -6.26
CA ILE A 82 6.41 6.34 -5.52
C ILE A 82 7.63 6.41 -6.44
N ASP A 83 7.87 5.40 -7.28
CA ASP A 83 9.03 5.34 -8.18
C ASP A 83 8.96 6.35 -9.34
N ASN A 84 7.75 6.75 -9.74
CA ASN A 84 7.55 7.69 -10.84
C ASN A 84 7.66 9.17 -10.44
N ILE A 85 7.38 9.52 -9.18
CA ILE A 85 7.44 10.92 -8.71
C ILE A 85 8.87 11.51 -8.74
N PRO A 86 9.93 10.82 -8.25
CA PRO A 86 11.31 11.30 -8.35
C PRO A 86 11.77 11.45 -9.80
N LYS A 87 11.27 10.61 -10.72
CA LYS A 87 11.55 10.72 -12.16
C LYS A 87 10.94 11.98 -12.76
N GLN A 88 9.74 12.37 -12.30
CA GLN A 88 9.10 13.64 -12.71
C GLN A 88 9.84 14.85 -12.12
N ILE A 89 10.27 14.78 -10.86
CA ILE A 89 11.07 15.85 -10.23
C ILE A 89 12.40 16.04 -10.95
N LYS A 90 13.09 14.94 -11.32
CA LYS A 90 14.35 15.01 -12.12
C LYS A 90 14.13 15.62 -13.51
N LYS A 91 12.99 15.39 -14.15
CA LYS A 91 12.63 16.00 -15.44
C LYS A 91 12.23 17.47 -15.34
N LEU A 92 11.88 17.97 -14.15
CA LEU A 92 11.53 19.38 -13.90
C LEU A 92 12.74 20.22 -13.47
N ASN A 93 13.83 19.58 -13.05
CA ASN A 93 15.08 20.21 -12.62
C ASN A 93 16.18 20.18 -13.72
N LEU A 94 15.82 19.75 -14.93
CA LEU A 94 16.59 19.77 -16.18
C LEU A 94 15.79 20.58 -17.19
#